data_AF-A0A177B8E5-F1
#
_entry.id   AF-A0A177B8E5-F1
#
_cell.length_a   1.000
_cell.length_b   1.000
_cell.length_c   1.000
_cell.angle_alpha   90.00
_cell.angle_beta   90.00
_cell.angle_gamma   90.00
#
_symmetry.space_group_name_H-M   'P 1'
#
loop_
_entity.id
_entity.type
_entity.pdbx_description
1 polymer ?
#
loop_
_entity_poly.entity_id
_entity_poly.type
_entity_poly.pdbx_seq_one_letter_code
_entity_poly.pdbx_strand_id
1 'polypeptide(L)'
;MGCLYGEKTLHELRSSLQLAEINLHGGMLNHISPFTTAADFGSLLQNSGYSLITLDIEKFVINYTTIFQLIRDLKGMGESSCCYDRPSVINKNVLFSAAAIILELYKNDKHIVESTFDVLYFIAWKDDEVKPKKRGSATSSFKDLSKILDNNKL
;
A
#
# COMPACT_ATOMS: atom_id res chain seq x y z
N MET A 1 3.99 -6.09 12.41
CA MET A 1 3.63 -4.72 11.99
C MET A 1 4.47 -4.36 10.78
N GLY A 2 3.90 -3.64 9.83
CA GLY A 2 4.60 -3.22 8.62
C GLY A 2 3.77 -2.25 7.78
N CYS A 3 4.35 -1.80 6.68
CA CYS A 3 3.69 -0.96 5.69
C CYS A 3 4.05 -1.41 4.26
N LEU A 4 3.16 -1.14 3.31
CA LEU A 4 3.37 -1.39 1.89
C LEU A 4 2.53 -0.43 1.03
N TYR A 5 2.84 -0.32 -0.25
CA TYR A 5 2.07 0.51 -1.19
C TYR A 5 0.78 -0.18 -1.65
N GLY A 6 -0.32 0.56 -1.58
CA GLY A 6 -1.68 0.12 -1.92
C GLY A 6 -2.07 0.38 -3.37
N GLU A 7 -3.24 -0.14 -3.74
CA GLU A 7 -3.83 -0.17 -5.09
C GLU A 7 -3.69 1.13 -5.91
N LYS A 8 -4.00 2.29 -5.29
CA LYS A 8 -4.06 3.57 -6.02
C LYS A 8 -2.72 4.29 -6.12
N THR A 9 -1.65 3.67 -5.63
CA THR A 9 -0.30 4.19 -5.77
C THR A 9 0.06 4.33 -7.25
N LEU A 10 0.52 5.52 -7.64
CA LEU A 10 0.96 5.88 -8.99
C LEU A 10 -0.07 5.59 -10.09
N HIS A 11 -1.37 5.60 -9.78
CA HIS A 11 -2.40 5.28 -10.76
C HIS A 11 -2.41 6.28 -11.93
N GLU A 12 -2.04 7.54 -11.68
CA GLU A 12 -1.88 8.58 -12.70
C GLU A 12 -0.76 8.19 -13.68
N LEU A 13 0.42 7.86 -13.14
CA LEU A 13 1.58 7.45 -13.94
C LEU A 13 1.32 6.15 -14.72
N ARG A 14 0.65 5.17 -14.09
CA ARG A 14 0.30 3.89 -14.74
C ARG A 14 -0.56 4.14 -15.97
N SER A 15 -1.65 4.89 -15.79
CA SER A 15 -2.63 5.12 -16.83
C SER A 15 -2.02 5.87 -18.01
N SER A 16 -1.21 6.90 -17.75
CA SER A 16 -0.58 7.68 -18.81
C SER A 16 0.51 6.93 -19.57
N LEU A 17 1.29 6.06 -18.90
CA LEU A 17 2.25 5.19 -19.60
C LEU A 17 1.54 4.16 -20.47
N GLN A 18 0.44 3.57 -19.98
CA GLN A 18 -0.37 2.63 -20.77
C GLN A 18 -0.95 3.32 -22.01
N LEU A 19 -1.55 4.50 -21.85
CA LEU A 19 -2.09 5.27 -22.98
C LEU A 19 -0.99 5.66 -23.99
N ALA A 20 0.19 6.06 -23.51
CA ALA A 20 1.31 6.41 -24.38
C ALA A 20 1.79 5.22 -25.23
N GLU A 21 1.88 4.02 -24.64
CA GLU A 21 2.24 2.79 -25.35
C GLU A 21 1.19 2.41 -26.40
N ILE A 22 -0.10 2.49 -26.05
CA ILE A 22 -1.20 2.22 -27.00
C ILE A 22 -1.10 3.15 -28.21
N ASN A 23 -0.90 4.44 -27.97
CA ASN A 23 -0.87 5.45 -29.01
C ASN A 23 0.32 5.29 -29.97
N LEU A 24 1.48 4.84 -29.47
CA LEU A 24 2.70 4.76 -30.26
C LEU A 24 2.96 3.38 -30.88
N HIS A 25 2.56 2.32 -30.17
CA HIS A 25 2.95 0.94 -30.49
C HIS A 25 1.74 0.01 -30.68
N GLY A 26 0.52 0.45 -30.37
CA GLY A 26 -0.69 -0.36 -30.49
C GLY A 26 -0.80 -1.50 -29.46
N GLY A 27 0.08 -1.49 -28.45
CA GLY A 27 0.13 -2.47 -27.35
C GLY A 27 0.44 -1.78 -26.04
N MET A 28 0.57 -2.55 -24.94
CA MET A 28 0.89 -2.00 -23.62
C MET A 28 1.96 -2.83 -22.94
N LEU A 29 2.87 -2.16 -22.24
CA LEU A 29 3.88 -2.79 -21.39
C LEU A 29 3.62 -2.45 -19.91
N ASN A 30 3.96 -3.38 -19.03
CA ASN A 30 3.79 -3.20 -17.59
C ASN A 30 4.99 -2.45 -16.97
N HIS A 31 4.93 -1.12 -17.11
CA HIS A 31 5.95 -0.21 -16.55
C HIS A 31 5.88 -0.02 -15.04
N ILE A 32 4.74 -0.35 -14.40
CA ILE A 32 4.52 -0.21 -12.96
C ILE A 32 4.03 -1.55 -12.43
N SER A 33 4.59 -1.99 -11.29
CA SER A 33 4.16 -3.21 -10.61
C SER A 33 2.67 -3.13 -10.22
N PRO A 34 1.94 -4.25 -10.23
CA PRO A 34 0.61 -4.29 -9.63
C PRO A 34 0.73 -4.10 -8.11
N PHE A 35 -0.16 -3.29 -7.53
CA PHE A 35 -0.26 -3.12 -6.08
C PHE A 35 -1.41 -3.96 -5.53
N THR A 36 -1.39 -4.22 -4.22
CA THR A 36 -2.40 -5.04 -3.55
C THR A 36 -3.52 -4.17 -2.98
N THR A 37 -4.71 -4.74 -2.86
CA THR A 37 -5.83 -4.13 -2.15
C THR A 37 -5.76 -4.50 -0.66
N ALA A 38 -6.37 -3.68 0.20
CA ALA A 38 -6.44 -4.02 1.63
C ALA A 38 -7.24 -5.30 1.90
N ALA A 39 -8.23 -5.60 1.06
CA ALA A 39 -8.99 -6.84 1.16
C ALA A 39 -8.11 -8.05 0.86
N ASP A 40 -7.38 -8.04 -0.26
CA ASP A 40 -6.49 -9.14 -0.66
C ASP A 40 -5.38 -9.37 0.37
N PHE A 41 -4.79 -8.28 0.86
CA PHE A 41 -3.76 -8.36 1.89
C PHE A 41 -4.31 -8.88 3.23
N GLY A 42 -5.52 -8.48 3.61
CA GLY A 42 -6.22 -9.00 4.79
C GLY A 42 -6.49 -10.50 4.68
N SER A 43 -6.98 -10.97 3.53
CA SER A 43 -7.19 -12.39 3.26
C SER A 43 -5.86 -13.17 3.29
N LEU A 44 -4.78 -12.60 2.75
CA LEU A 44 -3.45 -13.21 2.80
C LEU A 44 -2.96 -13.38 4.24
N LEU A 45 -3.11 -12.36 5.09
CA LEU A 45 -2.74 -12.43 6.50
C LEU A 45 -3.56 -13.48 7.25
N GLN A 46 -4.88 -13.54 7.02
CA GLN A 46 -5.74 -14.58 7.62
C GLN A 46 -5.29 -15.98 7.20
N ASN A 47 -5.02 -16.18 5.91
CA ASN A 47 -4.55 -17.47 5.39
C ASN A 47 -3.17 -17.86 5.92
N SER A 48 -2.33 -16.89 6.29
CA SER A 48 -1.04 -17.13 6.95
C SER A 48 -1.14 -17.40 8.46
N GLY A 49 -2.36 -17.41 9.02
CA GLY A 49 -2.63 -17.77 10.41
C GLY A 49 -2.65 -16.60 11.39
N TYR A 50 -2.68 -15.35 10.92
CA TYR A 50 -2.98 -14.20 11.78
C TYR A 50 -4.49 -14.10 12.02
N SER A 51 -4.91 -13.75 13.24
CA SER A 51 -6.32 -13.71 13.63
C SER A 51 -6.80 -12.31 13.98
N LEU A 52 -5.96 -11.51 14.64
CA LEU A 52 -6.25 -10.13 14.98
C LEU A 52 -5.50 -9.20 14.01
N ILE A 53 -6.17 -8.82 12.93
CA ILE A 53 -5.60 -7.98 11.86
C ILE A 53 -6.28 -6.60 11.89
N THR A 54 -5.46 -5.56 11.96
CA THR A 54 -5.88 -4.17 11.77
C THR A 54 -5.14 -3.61 10.57
N LEU A 55 -5.90 -3.14 9.58
CA LEU A 55 -5.39 -2.50 8.38
C LEU A 55 -5.86 -1.05 8.36
N ASP A 56 -4.97 -0.14 8.01
CA ASP A 56 -5.27 1.26 7.77
C ASP A 56 -4.63 1.70 6.46
N ILE A 57 -5.26 2.65 5.76
CA ILE A 57 -4.76 3.17 4.48
C ILE A 57 -4.68 4.68 4.57
N GLU A 58 -3.48 5.20 4.36
CA GLU A 58 -3.23 6.63 4.28
C GLU A 58 -2.91 7.03 2.83
N LYS A 59 -3.60 8.05 2.34
CA LYS A 59 -3.40 8.59 0.99
C LYS A 59 -2.54 9.85 1.06
N PHE A 60 -1.41 9.82 0.35
CA PHE A 60 -0.56 10.98 0.14
C PHE A 60 -0.66 11.44 -1.32
N VAL A 61 -0.87 12.74 -1.52
CA VAL A 61 -0.81 13.36 -2.85
C VAL A 61 0.39 14.27 -2.89
N ILE A 62 1.38 13.92 -3.71
CA ILE A 62 2.62 14.67 -3.89
C ILE A 62 2.60 15.33 -5.25
N ASN A 63 2.99 16.60 -5.30
CA ASN A 63 2.95 17.43 -6.49
C ASN A 63 4.35 17.56 -7.09
N TYR A 64 4.52 17.11 -8.34
CA TYR A 64 5.78 17.16 -9.09
C TYR A 64 5.70 18.13 -10.26
N THR A 65 6.74 18.92 -10.50
CA THR A 65 6.74 19.85 -11.65
C THR A 65 6.69 19.09 -12.98
N THR A 66 7.33 17.92 -13.05
CA THR A 66 7.31 17.08 -14.24
C THR A 66 7.34 15.60 -13.88
N ILE A 67 6.84 14.74 -14.79
CA ILE A 67 6.94 13.28 -14.68
C ILE A 67 8.40 12.79 -14.56
N PHE A 68 9.36 13.54 -15.10
CA PHE A 68 10.77 13.19 -15.06
C PHE A 68 11.36 13.28 -13.64
N GLN A 69 10.89 14.24 -12.85
CA GLN A 69 11.25 14.33 -11.43
C GLN A 69 10.67 13.15 -10.67
N LEU A 70 9.38 12.86 -10.85
CA LEU A 70 8.73 11.69 -10.26
C LEU A 70 9.49 10.39 -10.54
N ILE A 71 9.83 10.12 -11.82
CA ILE A 71 10.57 8.90 -12.18
C ILE A 71 11.97 8.87 -11.59
N ARG A 72 12.63 10.03 -11.47
CA ARG A 72 13.95 10.12 -10.82
C ARG A 72 13.85 9.77 -9.34
N ASP A 73 12.83 10.28 -8.65
CA ASP A 73 12.63 10.04 -7.24
C ASP A 73 12.24 8.58 -6.97
N LEU A 74 11.35 8.00 -7.80
CA LEU A 74 11.04 6.57 -7.76
C LEU A 74 12.28 5.69 -7.96
N LYS A 75 13.17 6.06 -8.88
CA LYS A 75 14.46 5.38 -9.04
C LYS A 75 15.35 5.51 -7.81
N GLY A 76 15.38 6.69 -7.18
CA GLY A 76 16.11 6.93 -5.94
C GLY A 76 15.57 6.12 -4.76
N MET A 77 14.25 5.88 -4.72
CA MET A 77 13.58 5.06 -3.71
C MET A 77 13.75 3.55 -3.94
N GLY A 78 14.24 3.13 -5.11
CA GLY A 78 14.31 1.73 -5.50
C GLY A 78 12.96 1.15 -5.98
N GLU A 79 11.95 1.98 -6.19
CA GLU A 79 10.60 1.61 -6.63
C GLU A 79 10.52 1.43 -8.16
N SER A 80 11.47 0.67 -8.71
CA SER A 80 11.42 0.25 -10.12
C SER A 80 10.49 -0.95 -10.28
N SER A 81 9.80 -1.05 -11.42
CA SER A 81 8.91 -2.19 -11.69
C SER A 81 9.64 -3.53 -11.58
N CYS A 82 8.95 -4.50 -10.97
CA CYS A 82 9.41 -5.87 -10.78
C CYS A 82 8.69 -6.87 -11.71
N CYS A 83 7.92 -6.37 -12.70
CA CYS A 83 7.22 -7.23 -13.65
C CYS A 83 8.21 -8.03 -14.51
N TYR A 84 7.91 -9.32 -14.73
CA TYR A 84 8.76 -10.21 -15.53
C TYR A 84 8.90 -9.73 -16.99
N ASP A 85 7.79 -9.28 -17.57
CA ASP A 85 7.72 -8.85 -18.97
C ASP A 85 7.98 -7.34 -19.15
N ARG A 86 8.75 -6.73 -18.25
CA ARG A 86 9.03 -5.29 -18.32
C ARG A 86 10.17 -5.01 -19.29
N PRO A 87 10.11 -3.90 -20.05
CA PRO A 87 11.28 -3.40 -20.76
C PRO A 87 12.37 -2.98 -19.76
N SER A 88 13.64 -3.23 -20.11
CA SER A 88 14.77 -2.80 -19.27
C SER A 88 14.90 -1.26 -19.23
N VAL A 89 14.49 -0.60 -20.31
CA VAL A 89 14.53 0.86 -20.48
C VAL A 89 13.21 1.32 -21.11
N ILE A 90 12.62 2.37 -20.55
CA ILE A 90 11.44 3.03 -21.13
C ILE A 90 11.87 3.81 -22.37
N ASN A 91 11.16 3.64 -23.49
CA ASN A 91 11.41 4.40 -24.70
C ASN A 91 11.19 5.91 -24.45
N LYS A 92 12.12 6.75 -24.92
CA LYS A 92 12.03 8.20 -24.78
C LYS A 92 10.73 8.76 -25.37
N ASN A 93 10.28 8.23 -26.51
CA ASN A 93 9.05 8.68 -27.17
C ASN A 93 7.82 8.40 -26.30
N VAL A 94 7.75 7.22 -25.69
CA VAL A 94 6.71 6.84 -24.73
C VAL A 94 6.75 7.76 -23.52
N LEU A 95 7.94 8.06 -23.01
CA LEU A 95 8.11 8.93 -21.85
C LEU A 95 7.65 10.37 -22.11
N PHE A 96 7.98 10.95 -23.28
CA PHE A 96 7.51 12.28 -23.66
C PHE A 96 6.00 12.31 -23.91
N SER A 97 5.45 11.27 -24.55
CA SER A 97 4.01 11.13 -24.75
C SER A 97 3.27 11.02 -23.42
N ALA A 98 3.75 10.18 -22.50
CA ALA A 98 3.19 10.05 -21.16
C ALA A 98 3.27 11.36 -20.36
N ALA A 99 4.35 12.14 -20.53
CA ALA A 99 4.47 13.47 -19.92
C ALA A 99 3.35 14.41 -20.37
N ALA A 100 3.04 14.42 -21.68
CA ALA A 100 1.95 15.22 -22.23
C ALA A 100 0.58 14.74 -21.73
N ILE A 101 0.35 13.42 -21.74
CA ILE A 101 -0.91 12.82 -21.29
C ILE A 101 -1.17 13.09 -19.80
N ILE A 102 -0.15 12.95 -18.95
CA ILE A 102 -0.28 13.26 -17.51
C ILE A 102 -0.68 14.71 -17.31
N LEU A 103 -0.01 15.65 -18.00
CA LEU A 103 -0.30 17.07 -17.86
C LEU A 103 -1.70 17.42 -18.35
N GLU A 104 -2.23 16.70 -19.32
CA GLU A 104 -3.59 16.91 -19.80
C GLU A 104 -4.63 16.37 -18.83
N LEU A 105 -4.43 15.16 -18.30
CA LEU A 105 -5.41 14.45 -17.48
C LEU A 105 -5.38 14.80 -15.99
N TYR A 106 -4.19 15.10 -15.44
CA TYR A 106 -3.94 15.20 -14.01
C TYR A 106 -3.26 16.51 -13.59
N LYS A 107 -3.37 17.57 -14.41
CA LYS A 107 -2.92 18.90 -13.98
C LYS A 107 -3.84 19.45 -12.89
N ASN A 108 -3.24 19.97 -11.83
CA ASN A 108 -3.92 20.85 -10.88
C ASN A 108 -3.90 22.31 -11.40
N ASP A 109 -4.65 23.22 -10.78
CA ASP A 109 -4.74 24.66 -11.07
C ASP A 109 -3.36 25.33 -11.22
N LYS A 110 -2.35 24.80 -10.52
CA LYS A 110 -0.95 25.27 -10.55
C LYS A 110 -0.10 24.69 -11.68
N HIS A 111 -0.67 23.88 -12.58
CA HIS A 111 0.01 23.18 -13.67
C HIS A 111 1.11 22.21 -13.19
N ILE A 112 0.84 21.55 -12.06
CA ILE A 112 1.74 20.58 -11.43
C ILE A 112 1.11 19.20 -11.59
N VAL A 113 1.96 18.19 -11.79
CA VAL A 113 1.55 16.78 -11.88
C VAL A 113 1.26 16.25 -10.49
N GLU A 114 0.03 15.81 -10.25
CA GLU A 114 -0.32 15.11 -9.03
C GLU A 114 0.13 13.65 -9.11
N SER A 115 0.66 13.12 -8.01
CA SER A 115 1.02 11.71 -7.88
C SER A 115 0.51 11.18 -6.55
N THR A 116 -0.38 10.22 -6.63
CA THR A 116 -0.96 9.57 -5.46
C THR A 116 -0.09 8.43 -4.99
N PHE A 117 0.14 8.36 -3.68
CA PHE A 117 0.77 7.24 -2.98
C PHE A 117 -0.19 6.77 -1.89
N ASP A 118 -0.70 5.54 -2.02
CA ASP A 118 -1.49 4.92 -0.97
C ASP A 118 -0.54 4.06 -0.13
N VAL A 119 -0.42 4.36 1.16
CA VAL A 119 0.37 3.57 2.09
C VAL A 119 -0.58 2.78 2.98
N LEU A 120 -0.53 1.46 2.85
CA LEU A 120 -1.25 0.53 3.69
C LEU A 120 -0.38 0.18 4.89
N TYR A 121 -0.89 0.48 6.08
CA TYR A 121 -0.30 0.10 7.36
C TYR A 121 -1.04 -1.11 7.91
N PHE A 122 -0.29 -2.04 8.50
CA PHE A 122 -0.88 -3.21 9.13
C PHE A 122 -0.22 -3.60 10.44
N ILE A 123 -1.08 -4.03 11.37
CA ILE A 123 -0.69 -4.69 12.60
C ILE A 123 -1.49 -5.98 12.68
N ALA A 124 -0.79 -7.10 12.74
CA ALA A 124 -1.40 -8.42 12.77
C ALA A 124 -0.79 -9.25 13.90
N TRP A 125 -1.66 -9.91 14.65
CA TRP A 125 -1.29 -10.83 15.72
C TRP A 125 -1.84 -12.22 15.41
N LYS A 126 -1.01 -13.23 15.66
CA LYS A 126 -1.42 -14.62 15.65
C LYS A 126 -2.00 -14.90 17.04
N ASP A 127 -3.25 -15.32 17.11
CA ASP A 127 -3.90 -15.62 18.39
C ASP A 127 -3.11 -16.66 19.17
N ASP A 128 -3.00 -16.41 20.47
CA ASP A 128 -2.72 -17.41 21.50
C ASP A 128 -3.88 -17.49 22.52
N GLU A 129 -5.10 -17.11 22.12
CA GLU A 129 -6.41 -17.21 22.81
C GLU A 129 -7.04 -15.87 23.28
N VAL A 130 -8.08 -15.42 22.56
CA VAL A 130 -9.21 -14.68 23.16
C VAL A 130 -10.51 -15.47 23.01
N LYS A 131 -10.48 -16.76 23.37
CA LYS A 131 -11.74 -17.47 23.63
C LYS A 131 -12.21 -17.07 25.03
N PRO A 132 -13.43 -16.52 25.18
CA PRO A 132 -13.97 -16.29 26.52
C PRO A 132 -13.94 -17.62 27.27
N LYS A 133 -13.25 -17.63 28.42
CA LYS A 133 -13.20 -18.84 29.24
C LYS A 133 -14.63 -19.27 29.56
N LYS A 134 -14.86 -20.59 29.61
CA LYS A 134 -16.19 -21.16 29.88
C LYS A 134 -16.85 -20.44 31.06
N ARG A 135 -18.14 -20.12 30.95
CA ARG A 135 -18.91 -19.50 32.03
C ARG A 135 -18.76 -20.36 33.30
N GLY A 136 -18.35 -19.74 34.42
CA GLY A 136 -18.03 -20.46 35.66
C GLY A 136 -16.55 -20.83 35.86
N SER A 137 -15.65 -20.43 34.96
CA SER A 137 -14.19 -20.60 35.08
C SER A 137 -13.50 -19.66 36.07
N ALA A 138 -14.26 -18.88 36.84
CA ALA A 138 -13.73 -17.99 37.86
C ALA A 138 -13.13 -18.83 39.00
N THR A 139 -11.80 -18.81 39.13
CA THR A 139 -11.06 -19.52 40.19
C THR A 139 -11.08 -18.76 41.52
N SER A 140 -11.52 -17.50 41.50
CA SER A 140 -11.55 -16.62 42.68
C SER A 140 -12.82 -15.78 42.70
N SER A 141 -13.39 -15.63 43.90
CA SER A 141 -14.53 -14.75 44.13
C SER A 141 -14.06 -13.30 44.24
N PHE A 142 -14.87 -12.35 43.74
CA PHE A 142 -14.62 -10.91 43.94
C PHE A 142 -14.54 -10.52 45.42
N LYS A 143 -15.16 -11.29 46.33
CA LYS A 143 -15.05 -11.09 47.78
C LYS A 143 -13.65 -11.37 48.33
N ASP A 144 -12.85 -12.18 47.65
CA ASP A 144 -11.50 -12.57 48.07
C ASP A 144 -10.40 -11.71 47.44
N LEU A 145 -10.76 -10.62 46.74
CA LEU A 145 -9.82 -9.68 46.12
C LEU A 145 -8.82 -9.10 47.13
N SER A 146 -9.26 -8.79 48.35
CA SER A 146 -8.39 -8.28 49.42
C SER A 146 -7.27 -9.26 49.76
N LYS A 147 -7.57 -10.56 49.85
CA LYS A 147 -6.59 -11.61 50.15
C LYS A 147 -5.59 -11.83 49.01
N ILE A 148 -6.02 -11.64 47.76
CA ILE A 148 -5.15 -11.79 46.58
C ILE A 148 -4.20 -10.59 46.46
N LEU A 149 -4.67 -9.38 46.78
CA LEU A 149 -3.85 -8.17 46.77
C LEU A 149 -2.81 -8.17 47.90
N ASP A 150 -3.14 -8.72 49.06
CA ASP A 150 -2.19 -8.83 50.17
C ASP A 150 -1.15 -9.94 49.96
N ASN A 151 -1.47 -11.01 49.24
CA ASN A 151 -0.51 -12.07 48.86
C ASN A 151 0.46 -11.68 47.73
N ASN A 152 0.17 -10.63 46.96
CA ASN A 152 1.00 -10.17 45.84
C ASN A 152 1.85 -8.92 46.16
N LYS A 153 1.92 -8.50 47.43
CA LYS A 153 2.89 -7.50 47.89
C LYS A 153 4.27 -8.16 48.03
N LEU A 154 5.07 -8.09 46.97
CA LEU A 154 6.53 -7.99 47.06
C LEU A 154 6.91 -6.54 47.34
#